data_AF-R9X8P9-F1
#
_entry.id   AF-R9X8P9-F1
#
_cell.length_a   1.000
_cell.length_b   1.000
_cell.length_c   1.000
_cell.angle_alpha   90.00
_cell.angle_beta   90.00
_cell.angle_gamma   90.00
#
_symmetry.space_group_name_H-M   'P 1'
#
loop_
_entity.id
_entity.type
_entity.pdbx_description
1 polymer ?
#
loop_
_entity_poly.entity_id
_entity_poly.type
_entity_poly.pdbx_seq_one_letter_code
_entity_poly.pdbx_strand_id
1 'polypeptide(L)'
;MAKKEVIRKKAKPQQDPVVKQKLIWTVGHVMTLTCGLIFTGACLYNVLFFYRHWGWSRLLPFSNHGLVLHHGIGYWVAKTGVPVAYRLALVGVLLSHGVTTWQNWARLNPTYYDLLSKDNFQNLLIATLWLFSRSSFYKLVPFIITSYLHLTKKQNASDEETTKQNSMLLHLIAYSELVVLFSLMWDTLLFRGASGFALVFYTAIYWLKLNFSPYVQTTVLRILSKLKRVVPASQRERWDSVQDFLLRKLREQQVTQEEARKRL
;
A
#
# COMPACT_ATOMS: atom_id res chain seq x y z
N MET A 1 12.17 -13.18 66.46
CA MET A 1 11.73 -13.79 65.19
C MET A 1 11.28 -12.67 64.25
N ALA A 2 12.04 -12.41 63.17
CA ALA A 2 11.74 -11.31 62.25
C ALA A 2 10.59 -11.71 61.31
N LYS A 3 9.49 -10.93 61.33
CA LYS A 3 8.29 -11.14 60.52
C LYS A 3 8.62 -10.75 59.07
N LYS A 4 8.77 -11.75 58.20
CA LYS A 4 9.09 -11.55 56.78
C LYS A 4 7.85 -11.00 56.07
N GLU A 5 7.82 -9.71 55.79
CA GLU A 5 6.72 -9.10 55.01
C GLU A 5 6.77 -9.61 53.57
N VAL A 6 5.75 -10.38 53.20
CA VAL A 6 5.55 -10.85 51.83
C VAL A 6 5.04 -9.68 51.00
N ILE A 7 5.93 -9.01 50.28
CA ILE A 7 5.58 -7.98 49.30
C ILE A 7 4.81 -8.67 48.16
N ARG A 8 3.47 -8.67 48.24
CA ARG A 8 2.61 -9.08 47.11
C ARG A 8 2.78 -8.05 45.99
N LYS A 9 3.32 -8.48 44.85
CA LYS A 9 3.34 -7.67 43.62
C LYS A 9 1.92 -7.23 43.30
N LYS A 10 1.66 -5.92 43.28
CA LYS A 10 0.38 -5.36 42.82
C LYS A 10 0.10 -5.90 41.41
N ALA A 11 -1.07 -6.48 41.19
CA ALA A 11 -1.49 -6.91 39.87
C ALA A 11 -1.41 -5.70 38.92
N LYS A 12 -0.69 -5.86 37.80
CA LYS A 12 -0.61 -4.80 36.79
C LYS A 12 -2.03 -4.49 36.33
N PRO A 13 -2.44 -3.20 36.27
CA PRO A 13 -3.76 -2.85 35.75
C PRO A 13 -3.91 -3.45 34.37
N GLN A 14 -4.99 -4.22 34.19
CA GLN A 14 -5.29 -4.95 32.96
C GLN A 14 -5.64 -3.92 31.88
N GLN A 15 -4.63 -3.40 31.18
CA GLN A 15 -4.82 -2.43 30.10
C GLN A 15 -5.81 -2.98 29.07
N ASP A 16 -6.81 -2.16 28.73
CA ASP A 16 -7.85 -2.51 27.76
C ASP A 16 -7.23 -2.96 26.42
N PRO A 17 -7.64 -4.11 25.87
CA PRO A 17 -7.09 -4.63 24.62
C PRO A 17 -7.29 -3.66 23.45
N VAL A 18 -8.36 -2.87 23.48
CA VAL A 18 -8.70 -1.86 22.46
C VAL A 18 -7.68 -0.72 22.45
N VAL A 19 -7.21 -0.27 23.61
CA VAL A 19 -6.20 0.80 23.71
C VAL A 19 -4.86 0.32 23.16
N LYS A 20 -4.47 -0.93 23.48
CA LYS A 20 -3.25 -1.54 22.92
C LYS A 20 -3.31 -1.67 21.40
N GLN A 21 -4.44 -2.11 20.86
CA GLN A 21 -4.64 -2.21 19.42
C GLN A 21 -4.57 -0.84 18.74
N LYS A 22 -5.22 0.19 19.30
CA LYS A 22 -5.15 1.56 18.78
C LYS A 22 -3.71 2.10 18.79
N LEU A 23 -2.95 1.80 19.84
CA LEU A 23 -1.53 2.17 19.92
C LEU A 23 -0.72 1.49 18.80
N ILE A 24 -0.84 0.17 18.65
CA ILE A 24 -0.13 -0.60 17.60
C ILE A 24 -0.51 -0.08 16.21
N TRP A 25 -1.80 0.18 15.99
CA TRP A 25 -2.31 0.74 14.74
C TRP A 25 -1.70 2.11 14.42
N THR A 26 -1.65 3.00 15.41
CA THR A 26 -1.07 4.34 15.25
C THR A 26 0.43 4.27 15.01
N VAL A 27 1.15 3.45 15.80
CA VAL A 27 2.59 3.21 15.63
C VAL A 27 2.87 2.64 14.24
N GLY A 28 2.06 1.71 13.75
CA GLY A 28 2.18 1.14 12.40
C GLY A 28 2.12 2.20 11.32
N HIS A 29 1.09 3.04 11.31
CA HIS A 29 0.97 4.12 10.31
C HIS A 29 2.05 5.19 10.43
N VAL A 30 2.43 5.59 11.64
CA VAL A 30 3.52 6.55 11.86
C VAL A 30 4.85 5.98 11.39
N MET A 31 5.12 4.69 11.65
CA MET A 31 6.33 4.01 11.19
C MET A 31 6.37 3.89 9.66
N THR A 32 5.25 3.52 9.03
CA THR A 32 5.14 3.52 7.56
C THR A 32 5.39 4.89 6.96
N LEU A 33 4.79 5.94 7.53
CA LEU A 33 4.93 7.30 7.03
C LEU A 33 6.38 7.80 7.18
N THR A 34 6.93 7.73 8.39
CA THR A 34 8.28 8.26 8.69
C THR A 34 9.37 7.47 7.97
N CYS A 35 9.42 6.15 8.14
CA CYS A 35 10.44 5.33 7.49
C CYS A 35 10.25 5.30 5.96
N GLY A 36 9.00 5.32 5.48
CA GLY A 36 8.70 5.36 4.05
C GLY A 36 9.14 6.67 3.39
N LEU A 37 8.94 7.81 4.06
CA LEU A 37 9.42 9.12 3.59
C LEU A 37 10.94 9.21 3.62
N ILE A 38 11.59 8.70 4.67
CA ILE A 38 13.06 8.64 4.74
C ILE A 38 13.64 7.83 3.58
N PHE A 39 13.09 6.63 3.33
CA PHE A 39 13.53 5.78 2.22
C PHE A 39 13.29 6.45 0.86
N THR A 40 12.08 6.97 0.64
CA THR A 40 11.70 7.63 -0.62
C THR A 40 12.57 8.86 -0.86
N GLY A 41 12.80 9.68 0.17
CA GLY A 41 13.67 10.84 0.11
C GLY A 41 15.12 10.48 -0.23
N ALA A 42 15.67 9.43 0.39
CA ALA A 42 17.01 8.94 0.07
C ALA A 42 17.13 8.42 -1.38
N CYS A 43 16.09 7.73 -1.88
CA CYS A 43 16.03 7.31 -3.27
C CYS A 43 15.98 8.50 -4.24
N LEU A 44 15.10 9.48 -3.99
CA LEU A 44 14.96 10.67 -4.82
C LEU A 44 16.22 11.53 -4.82
N TYR A 45 16.85 11.72 -3.65
CA TYR A 45 18.13 12.42 -3.53
C TYR A 45 19.20 11.80 -4.42
N ASN A 46 19.34 10.46 -4.41
CA ASN A 46 20.28 9.76 -5.28
C ASN A 46 19.96 9.99 -6.78
N VAL A 47 18.68 9.96 -7.16
CA VAL A 47 18.26 10.19 -8.54
C VAL A 47 18.59 11.62 -9.00
N LEU A 48 18.35 12.63 -8.16
CA LEU A 48 18.55 14.04 -8.49
C LEU A 48 20.04 14.42 -8.54
N PHE A 49 20.84 14.01 -7.57
CA PHE A 49 22.24 14.46 -7.45
C PHE A 49 23.22 13.66 -8.32
N PHE A 50 22.92 12.40 -8.67
CA PHE A 50 23.75 11.61 -9.58
C PHE A 50 23.32 11.70 -11.06
N TYR A 51 22.41 12.63 -11.38
CA TYR A 51 22.01 13.00 -12.75
C TYR A 51 23.19 13.42 -13.64
N ARG A 52 24.29 13.91 -13.04
CA ARG A 52 25.46 14.42 -13.78
C ARG A 52 26.32 13.35 -14.48
N HIS A 53 26.08 12.06 -14.23
CA HIS A 53 26.82 10.93 -14.85
C HIS A 53 25.88 9.91 -15.50
N TRP A 54 25.06 10.38 -16.44
CA TRP A 54 23.92 9.66 -16.98
C TRP A 54 24.28 8.65 -18.09
N GLY A 55 24.14 7.35 -17.75
CA GLY A 55 23.95 6.27 -18.72
C GLY A 55 22.54 5.70 -18.56
N TRP A 56 21.89 5.32 -19.66
CA TRP A 56 20.49 4.84 -19.71
C TRP A 56 20.24 3.60 -18.81
N SER A 57 21.29 2.87 -18.45
CA SER A 57 21.24 1.74 -17.51
C SER A 57 20.98 2.15 -16.06
N ARG A 58 21.29 3.39 -15.65
CA ARG A 58 21.04 3.92 -14.30
C ARG A 58 19.73 4.71 -14.17
N LEU A 59 19.07 5.02 -15.30
CA LEU A 59 17.71 5.57 -15.35
C LEU A 59 16.64 4.55 -14.95
N LEU A 60 16.99 3.26 -15.07
CA LEU A 60 16.18 2.18 -14.54
C LEU A 60 16.37 2.15 -13.01
N PRO A 61 15.30 2.12 -12.19
CA PRO A 61 15.32 2.31 -10.73
C PRO A 61 15.96 1.15 -9.92
N PHE A 62 17.01 0.54 -10.45
CA PHE A 62 17.43 -0.83 -10.17
C PHE A 62 18.95 -1.01 -10.02
N SER A 63 19.70 0.07 -9.83
CA SER A 63 21.06 -0.01 -9.26
C SER A 63 20.93 -0.10 -7.74
N ASN A 64 21.79 -0.86 -7.05
CA ASN A 64 21.87 -0.80 -5.59
C ASN A 64 22.04 0.67 -5.20
N HIS A 65 21.04 1.25 -4.51
CA HIS A 65 21.06 2.64 -4.07
C HIS A 65 22.01 2.75 -2.87
N GLY A 66 23.29 2.47 -3.09
CA GLY A 66 24.33 2.92 -2.19
C GLY A 66 24.44 4.42 -2.38
N LEU A 67 24.00 5.19 -1.39
CA LEU A 67 24.41 6.58 -1.25
C LEU A 67 25.94 6.59 -1.36
N VAL A 68 26.48 7.19 -2.42
CA VAL A 68 27.94 7.39 -2.55
C VAL A 68 28.29 8.57 -1.65
N LEU A 69 28.20 8.37 -0.35
CA LEU A 69 28.83 9.25 0.64
C LEU A 69 30.31 8.87 0.73
N HIS A 70 31.17 9.88 0.88
CA HIS A 70 32.59 9.69 1.19
C HIS A 70 32.77 8.83 2.46
N HIS A 71 33.84 8.03 2.50
CA HIS A 71 34.12 7.06 3.57
C HIS A 71 33.99 7.68 4.97
N GLY A 72 33.00 7.23 5.74
CA GLY A 72 32.72 7.69 7.11
C GLY A 72 31.50 7.01 7.72
N ILE A 73 31.22 7.28 9.00
CA ILE A 73 30.08 6.72 9.74
C ILE A 73 28.74 7.01 9.03
N GLY A 74 28.61 8.19 8.42
CA GLY A 74 27.44 8.57 7.63
C GLY A 74 27.17 7.64 6.44
N TYR A 75 28.21 7.12 5.77
CA TYR A 75 28.05 6.14 4.70
C TYR A 75 27.51 4.81 5.22
N TRP A 76 27.97 4.34 6.38
CA TRP A 76 27.49 3.09 6.99
C TRP A 76 26.03 3.20 7.44
N VAL A 77 25.66 4.33 8.06
CA VAL A 77 24.27 4.62 8.44
C VAL A 77 23.38 4.72 7.20
N ALA A 78 23.84 5.36 6.13
CA ALA A 78 23.10 5.45 4.88
C ALA A 78 22.92 4.07 4.20
N LYS A 79 23.99 3.29 4.09
CA LYS A 79 24.02 1.98 3.43
C LYS A 79 23.12 0.96 4.14
N THR A 80 23.11 0.95 5.47
CA THR A 80 22.33 0.01 6.28
C THR A 80 20.96 0.58 6.62
N GLY A 81 20.89 1.86 6.97
CA GLY A 81 19.68 2.52 7.43
C GLY A 81 18.61 2.68 6.35
N VAL A 82 18.99 2.93 5.09
CA VAL A 82 18.01 3.09 4.00
C VAL A 82 17.28 1.75 3.72
N PRO A 83 17.94 0.60 3.50
CA PRO A 83 17.26 -0.68 3.38
C PRO A 83 16.44 -1.08 4.61
N VAL A 84 16.93 -0.77 5.82
CA VAL A 84 16.20 -1.03 7.06
C VAL A 84 14.95 -0.17 7.15
N ALA A 85 15.00 1.11 6.78
CA ALA A 85 13.84 2.00 6.74
C ALA A 85 12.76 1.48 5.79
N TYR A 86 13.12 0.94 4.62
CA TYR A 86 12.16 0.27 3.72
C TYR A 86 11.45 -0.91 4.41
N ARG A 87 12.21 -1.79 5.06
CA ARG A 87 11.65 -2.96 5.75
C ARG A 87 10.78 -2.56 6.94
N LEU A 88 11.21 -1.59 7.74
CA LEU A 88 10.42 -1.06 8.85
C LEU A 88 9.13 -0.40 8.35
N ALA A 89 9.17 0.32 7.23
CA ALA A 89 7.96 0.88 6.64
C ALA A 89 6.94 -0.21 6.29
N LEU A 90 7.38 -1.33 5.69
CA LEU A 90 6.52 -2.49 5.37
C LEU A 90 6.01 -3.19 6.62
N VAL A 91 6.84 -3.37 7.64
CA VAL A 91 6.38 -3.90 8.95
C VAL A 91 5.30 -2.99 9.54
N GLY A 92 5.42 -1.66 9.37
CA GLY A 92 4.40 -0.71 9.80
C GLY A 92 3.06 -0.93 9.11
N VAL A 93 3.08 -1.23 7.81
CA VAL A 93 1.88 -1.56 7.02
C VAL A 93 1.25 -2.86 7.53
N LEU A 94 2.07 -3.88 7.80
CA LEU A 94 1.57 -5.14 8.35
C LEU A 94 0.92 -4.97 9.72
N LEU A 95 1.52 -4.13 10.59
CA LEU A 95 0.96 -3.84 11.91
C LEU A 95 -0.36 -3.09 11.82
N SER A 96 -0.42 -2.02 11.03
CA SER A 96 -1.64 -1.20 10.94
C SER A 96 -2.79 -1.96 10.27
N HIS A 97 -2.57 -2.49 9.06
CA HIS A 97 -3.60 -3.23 8.34
C HIS A 97 -3.92 -4.58 8.99
N GLY A 98 -2.96 -5.20 9.68
CA GLY A 98 -3.18 -6.41 10.47
C GLY A 98 -4.11 -6.15 11.65
N VAL A 99 -3.88 -5.07 12.40
CA VAL A 99 -4.79 -4.67 13.49
C VAL A 99 -6.18 -4.32 12.96
N THR A 100 -6.29 -3.58 11.87
CA THR A 100 -7.60 -3.24 11.27
C THR A 100 -8.35 -4.50 10.84
N THR A 101 -7.66 -5.44 10.19
CA THR A 101 -8.26 -6.72 9.79
C THR A 101 -8.70 -7.52 11.01
N TRP A 102 -7.86 -7.59 12.05
CA TRP A 102 -8.20 -8.25 13.30
C TRP A 102 -9.43 -7.63 13.96
N GLN A 103 -9.48 -6.31 14.09
CA GLN A 103 -10.61 -5.60 14.72
C GLN A 103 -11.93 -5.82 13.99
N ASN A 104 -11.90 -5.81 12.65
CA ASN A 104 -13.10 -6.00 11.84
C ASN A 104 -13.63 -7.43 11.93
N TRP A 105 -12.76 -8.42 12.08
CA TRP A 105 -13.13 -9.82 11.87
C TRP A 105 -12.99 -10.74 13.07
N ALA A 106 -12.36 -10.32 14.17
CA ALA A 106 -12.11 -11.17 15.34
C ALA A 106 -13.39 -11.74 15.97
N ARG A 107 -14.57 -11.16 15.69
CA ARG A 107 -15.87 -11.60 16.21
C ARG A 107 -16.78 -12.22 15.15
N LEU A 108 -16.39 -12.19 13.88
CA LEU A 108 -17.30 -12.44 12.75
C LEU A 108 -16.99 -13.72 11.94
N ASN A 109 -16.02 -14.55 12.36
CA ASN A 109 -15.62 -15.81 11.69
C ASN A 109 -15.72 -15.73 10.15
N PRO A 110 -14.96 -14.82 9.50
CA PRO A 110 -15.11 -14.57 8.07
C PRO A 110 -14.75 -15.79 7.22
N THR A 111 -15.39 -15.90 6.07
CA THR A 111 -14.89 -16.79 5.02
C THR A 111 -13.66 -16.20 4.34
N TYR A 112 -12.88 -17.01 3.63
CA TYR A 112 -11.71 -16.54 2.88
C TYR A 112 -12.08 -15.47 1.83
N TYR A 113 -13.25 -15.59 1.21
CA TYR A 113 -13.75 -14.64 0.23
C TYR A 113 -14.04 -13.27 0.85
N ASP A 114 -14.59 -13.27 2.07
CA ASP A 114 -14.89 -12.03 2.80
C ASP A 114 -13.61 -11.25 3.10
N LEU A 115 -12.54 -11.94 3.51
CA LEU A 115 -11.23 -11.33 3.72
C LEU A 115 -10.63 -10.79 2.43
N LEU A 116 -10.61 -11.60 1.35
CA LEU A 116 -10.04 -11.22 0.06
C LEU A 116 -10.77 -10.04 -0.60
N SER A 117 -12.05 -9.83 -0.27
CA SER A 117 -12.82 -8.69 -0.77
C SER A 117 -12.43 -7.33 -0.16
N LYS A 118 -11.75 -7.32 1.00
CA LYS A 118 -11.42 -6.09 1.73
C LYS A 118 -10.10 -5.49 1.27
N ASP A 119 -10.13 -4.19 0.93
CA ASP A 119 -8.95 -3.42 0.51
C ASP A 119 -7.82 -3.47 1.56
N ASN A 120 -8.15 -3.41 2.86
CA ASN A 120 -7.17 -3.54 3.94
C ASN A 120 -6.40 -4.87 3.90
N PHE A 121 -7.08 -5.98 3.61
CA PHE A 121 -6.46 -7.30 3.54
C PHE A 121 -5.65 -7.44 2.24
N GLN A 122 -6.16 -6.92 1.11
CA GLN A 122 -5.42 -6.85 -0.15
C GLN A 122 -4.11 -6.06 0.01
N ASN A 123 -4.14 -4.92 0.71
CA ASN A 123 -2.95 -4.12 1.02
C ASN A 123 -1.97 -4.88 1.94
N LEU A 124 -2.46 -5.70 2.87
CA LEU A 124 -1.63 -6.58 3.71
C LEU A 124 -0.93 -7.68 2.88
N LEU A 125 -1.63 -8.27 1.91
CA LEU A 125 -1.04 -9.25 0.98
C LEU A 125 0.04 -8.60 0.10
N ILE A 126 -0.22 -7.40 -0.42
CA ILE A 126 0.75 -6.64 -1.21
C ILE A 126 1.99 -6.30 -0.38
N ALA A 127 1.81 -5.84 0.87
CA ALA A 127 2.92 -5.54 1.76
C ALA A 127 3.77 -6.78 2.07
N THR A 128 3.12 -7.93 2.27
CA THR A 128 3.79 -9.23 2.46
C THR A 128 4.61 -9.61 1.23
N LEU A 129 4.04 -9.45 0.02
CA LEU A 129 4.75 -9.68 -1.23
C LEU A 129 6.00 -8.79 -1.36
N TRP A 130 5.94 -7.55 -0.90
CA TRP A 130 7.07 -6.61 -0.94
C TRP A 130 8.17 -6.87 0.06
N LEU A 131 7.92 -7.62 1.13
CA LEU A 131 8.97 -8.07 2.05
C LEU A 131 9.93 -9.06 1.37
N PHE A 132 9.41 -9.89 0.48
CA PHE A 132 10.20 -10.90 -0.25
C PHE A 132 10.68 -10.40 -1.62
N SER A 133 10.16 -9.26 -2.09
CA SER A 133 10.56 -8.63 -3.35
C SER A 133 11.69 -7.62 -3.12
N ARG A 134 12.34 -7.22 -4.23
CA ARG A 134 13.38 -6.18 -4.22
C ARG A 134 12.81 -4.84 -3.73
N SER A 135 13.59 -4.10 -2.94
CA SER A 135 13.22 -2.77 -2.44
C SER A 135 13.11 -1.74 -3.55
N SER A 136 11.98 -1.04 -3.61
CA SER A 136 11.72 0.03 -4.59
C SER A 136 10.83 1.12 -4.00
N PHE A 137 11.09 2.39 -4.30
CA PHE A 137 10.34 3.51 -3.71
C PHE A 137 8.87 3.56 -4.17
N TYR A 138 8.60 3.27 -5.44
CA TYR A 138 7.23 3.27 -6.00
C TYR A 138 6.30 2.26 -5.33
N LYS A 139 6.84 1.16 -4.77
CA LYS A 139 6.06 0.17 -4.00
C LYS A 139 5.55 0.73 -2.67
N LEU A 140 6.22 1.72 -2.09
CA LEU A 140 5.84 2.34 -0.82
C LEU A 140 4.89 3.52 -0.98
N VAL A 141 4.88 4.18 -2.15
CA VAL A 141 4.04 5.37 -2.39
C VAL A 141 2.56 5.13 -2.05
N PRO A 142 1.89 4.04 -2.50
CA PRO A 142 0.51 3.76 -2.12
C PRO A 142 0.33 3.71 -0.59
N PHE A 143 1.23 3.03 0.12
CA PHE A 143 1.15 2.84 1.57
C PHE A 143 1.43 4.11 2.38
N ILE A 144 2.31 4.98 1.88
CA ILE A 144 2.59 6.28 2.51
C ILE A 144 1.34 7.15 2.43
N ILE A 145 0.70 7.24 1.25
CA ILE A 145 -0.52 8.04 1.06
C ILE A 145 -1.67 7.46 1.88
N THR A 146 -1.86 6.13 1.86
CA THR A 146 -2.89 5.47 2.67
C THR A 146 -2.66 5.69 4.17
N SER A 147 -1.43 5.61 4.65
CA SER A 147 -1.11 5.89 6.06
C SER A 147 -1.34 7.36 6.42
N TYR A 148 -1.04 8.29 5.52
CA TYR A 148 -1.36 9.70 5.69
C TYR A 148 -2.87 9.93 5.80
N LEU A 149 -3.67 9.32 4.92
CA LEU A 149 -5.14 9.40 4.96
C LEU A 149 -5.71 8.85 6.27
N HIS A 150 -5.21 7.71 6.75
CA HIS A 150 -5.65 7.12 8.00
C HIS A 150 -5.32 7.98 9.23
N LEU A 151 -4.15 8.62 9.27
CA LEU A 151 -3.75 9.48 10.38
C LEU A 151 -4.48 10.83 10.38
N THR A 152 -4.82 11.35 9.20
CA THR A 152 -5.51 12.65 9.04
C THR A 152 -7.03 12.55 9.14
N LYS A 153 -7.58 11.33 9.13
CA LYS A 153 -9.02 11.10 9.27
C LYS A 153 -9.54 11.67 10.58
N LYS A 154 -10.45 12.65 10.51
CA LYS A 154 -11.17 13.15 11.69
C LYS A 154 -12.02 12.03 12.29
N GLN A 155 -11.98 11.90 13.62
CA GLN A 155 -12.57 10.80 14.38
C GLN A 155 -14.10 10.65 14.21
N ASN A 156 -14.78 11.70 13.75
CA ASN A 156 -16.23 11.75 13.51
C ASN A 156 -16.61 11.89 12.03
N ALA A 157 -15.63 11.89 11.10
CA ALA A 157 -15.93 12.03 9.69
C ALA A 157 -16.36 10.68 9.10
N SER A 158 -17.49 10.68 8.38
CA SER A 158 -17.98 9.52 7.66
C SER A 158 -16.96 9.09 6.59
N ASP A 159 -16.84 7.78 6.35
CA ASP A 159 -15.96 7.23 5.30
C ASP A 159 -16.25 7.85 3.93
N GLU A 160 -17.49 8.26 3.67
CA GLU A 160 -17.86 8.91 2.40
C GLU A 160 -17.39 10.36 2.30
N GLU A 161 -17.48 11.14 3.37
CA GLU A 161 -17.00 12.53 3.41
C GLU A 161 -15.50 12.58 3.24
N THR A 162 -14.79 11.68 3.92
CA THR A 162 -13.33 11.55 3.80
C THR A 162 -12.90 11.09 2.41
N THR A 163 -13.69 10.25 1.75
CA THR A 163 -13.46 9.79 0.37
C THR A 163 -13.69 10.92 -0.65
N LYS A 164 -14.76 11.71 -0.50
CA LYS A 164 -15.04 12.86 -1.38
C LYS A 164 -13.97 13.93 -1.25
N GLN A 165 -13.62 14.29 0.00
CA GLN A 165 -12.63 15.31 0.29
C GLN A 165 -11.23 14.94 -0.21
N ASN A 166 -10.86 13.65 -0.14
CA ASN A 166 -9.54 13.17 -0.53
C ASN A 166 -9.51 12.42 -1.87
N SER A 167 -10.49 12.67 -2.75
CA SER A 167 -10.60 12.00 -4.05
C SER A 167 -9.32 12.11 -4.91
N MET A 168 -8.60 13.23 -4.83
CA MET A 168 -7.30 13.41 -5.49
C MET A 168 -6.24 12.42 -4.98
N LEU A 169 -6.12 12.25 -3.66
CA LEU A 169 -5.15 11.35 -3.05
C LEU A 169 -5.49 9.88 -3.35
N LEU A 170 -6.78 9.52 -3.40
CA LEU A 170 -7.24 8.19 -3.79
C LEU A 170 -6.91 7.88 -5.26
N HIS A 171 -7.08 8.84 -6.16
CA HIS A 171 -6.64 8.68 -7.54
C HIS A 171 -5.10 8.58 -7.63
N LEU A 172 -4.36 9.35 -6.82
CA LEU A 172 -2.90 9.25 -6.78
C LEU A 172 -2.42 7.87 -6.32
N ILE A 173 -3.10 7.27 -5.33
CA ILE A 173 -2.88 5.88 -4.93
C ILE A 173 -3.05 4.94 -6.13
N ALA A 174 -4.20 4.99 -6.81
CA ALA A 174 -4.46 4.12 -7.96
C ALA A 174 -3.46 4.32 -9.11
N TYR A 175 -3.05 5.56 -9.40
CA TYR A 175 -1.99 5.82 -10.38
C TYR A 175 -0.66 5.22 -9.93
N SER A 176 -0.29 5.36 -8.66
CA SER A 176 0.95 4.79 -8.14
C SER A 176 0.96 3.25 -8.18
N GLU A 177 -0.19 2.60 -7.97
CA GLU A 177 -0.34 1.15 -8.12
C GLU A 177 -0.15 0.69 -9.57
N LEU A 178 -0.69 1.44 -10.54
CA LEU A 178 -0.44 1.16 -11.95
C LEU A 178 1.03 1.33 -12.32
N VAL A 179 1.70 2.35 -11.77
CA VAL A 179 3.16 2.51 -11.97
C VAL A 179 3.93 1.31 -11.42
N VAL A 180 3.53 0.76 -10.27
CA VAL A 180 4.10 -0.48 -9.72
C VAL A 180 3.90 -1.64 -10.71
N LEU A 181 2.69 -1.80 -11.26
CA LEU A 181 2.39 -2.83 -12.25
C LEU A 181 3.30 -2.73 -13.48
N PHE A 182 3.38 -1.55 -14.09
CA PHE A 182 4.22 -1.32 -15.27
C PHE A 182 5.70 -1.54 -14.97
N SER A 183 6.16 -1.11 -13.78
CA SER A 183 7.54 -1.33 -13.36
C SER A 183 7.86 -2.83 -13.22
N LEU A 184 6.96 -3.62 -12.64
CA LEU A 184 7.17 -5.06 -12.49
C LEU A 184 7.11 -5.79 -13.83
N MET A 185 6.24 -5.35 -14.74
CA MET A 185 6.18 -5.88 -16.09
C MET A 185 7.52 -5.65 -16.80
N TRP A 186 8.07 -4.45 -16.71
CA TRP A 186 9.38 -4.12 -17.27
C TRP A 186 10.50 -4.97 -16.67
N ASP A 187 10.52 -5.16 -15.34
CA ASP A 187 11.49 -6.02 -14.67
C ASP A 187 11.37 -7.50 -15.05
N THR A 188 10.16 -7.93 -15.36
CA THR A 188 9.89 -9.32 -15.80
C THR A 188 10.37 -9.52 -17.23
N LEU A 189 10.12 -8.56 -18.12
CA LEU A 189 10.63 -8.56 -19.50
C LEU A 189 12.16 -8.56 -19.55
N LEU A 190 12.81 -7.91 -18.58
CA LEU A 190 14.27 -7.92 -18.42
C LEU A 190 14.81 -9.12 -17.62
N PHE A 191 13.97 -10.10 -17.27
CA PHE A 191 14.33 -11.30 -16.49
C PHE A 191 15.10 -11.01 -15.19
N ARG A 192 14.72 -9.95 -14.47
CA ARG A 192 15.47 -9.48 -13.29
C ARG A 192 15.01 -10.14 -11.99
N GLY A 193 15.78 -11.11 -11.49
CA GLY A 193 15.58 -11.71 -10.16
C GLY A 193 14.21 -12.39 -10.05
N ALA A 194 13.51 -12.18 -8.94
CA ALA A 194 12.18 -12.76 -8.68
C ALA A 194 11.01 -11.88 -9.17
N SER A 195 11.24 -10.99 -10.14
CA SER A 195 10.23 -10.03 -10.64
C SER A 195 9.02 -10.71 -11.25
N GLY A 196 9.21 -11.82 -11.99
CA GLY A 196 8.12 -12.57 -12.61
C GLY A 196 7.14 -13.15 -11.58
N PHE A 197 7.65 -13.76 -10.51
CA PHE A 197 6.80 -14.23 -9.40
C PHE A 197 6.03 -13.07 -8.77
N ALA A 198 6.72 -11.96 -8.49
CA ALA A 198 6.09 -10.78 -7.92
C ALA A 198 5.00 -10.20 -8.85
N LEU A 199 5.21 -10.21 -10.18
CA LEU A 199 4.23 -9.75 -11.15
C LEU A 199 2.96 -10.61 -11.14
N VAL A 200 3.10 -11.94 -11.12
CA VAL A 200 1.95 -12.86 -11.10
C VAL A 200 1.09 -12.64 -9.85
N PHE A 201 1.71 -12.66 -8.67
CA PHE A 201 0.99 -12.44 -7.41
C PHE A 201 0.41 -11.03 -7.31
N TYR A 202 1.16 -10.01 -7.72
CA TYR A 202 0.67 -8.64 -7.72
C TYR A 202 -0.51 -8.47 -8.68
N THR A 203 -0.47 -9.07 -9.87
CA THR A 203 -1.58 -9.02 -10.84
C THR A 203 -2.83 -9.70 -10.29
N ALA A 204 -2.68 -10.85 -9.63
CA ALA A 204 -3.79 -11.54 -8.98
C ALA A 204 -4.45 -10.67 -7.89
N ILE A 205 -3.64 -10.04 -7.03
CA ILE A 205 -4.17 -9.14 -5.99
C ILE A 205 -4.76 -7.87 -6.62
N TYR A 206 -4.12 -7.30 -7.63
CA TYR A 206 -4.60 -6.10 -8.34
C TYR A 206 -5.92 -6.38 -9.07
N TRP A 207 -6.12 -7.59 -9.58
CA TRP A 207 -7.41 -8.02 -10.12
C TRP A 207 -8.50 -8.02 -9.05
N LEU A 208 -8.19 -8.50 -7.83
CA LEU A 208 -9.12 -8.36 -6.69
C LEU A 208 -9.39 -6.89 -6.37
N LYS A 209 -8.36 -6.03 -6.35
CA LYS A 209 -8.54 -4.59 -6.15
C LYS A 209 -9.46 -3.99 -7.21
N LEU A 210 -9.30 -4.36 -8.48
CA LEU A 210 -10.15 -3.90 -9.56
C LEU A 210 -11.61 -4.35 -9.38
N ASN A 211 -11.86 -5.53 -8.83
CA ASN A 211 -13.22 -6.01 -8.59
C ASN A 211 -13.89 -5.37 -7.38
N PHE A 212 -13.13 -5.02 -6.34
CA PHE A 212 -13.69 -4.60 -5.06
C PHE A 212 -13.49 -3.12 -4.70
N SER A 213 -12.51 -2.41 -5.30
CA SER A 213 -12.15 -1.05 -4.93
C SER A 213 -12.67 0.00 -5.93
N PRO A 214 -13.56 0.92 -5.51
CA PRO A 214 -14.19 1.89 -6.42
C PRO A 214 -13.20 2.93 -6.96
N TYR A 215 -12.20 3.34 -6.17
CA TYR A 215 -11.18 4.29 -6.60
C TYR A 215 -10.26 3.71 -7.68
N VAL A 216 -9.99 2.41 -7.65
CA VAL A 216 -9.20 1.71 -8.69
C VAL A 216 -10.01 1.63 -9.98
N GLN A 217 -11.28 1.18 -9.89
CA GLN A 217 -12.17 1.07 -11.06
C GLN A 217 -12.33 2.40 -11.79
N THR A 218 -12.62 3.48 -11.07
CA THR A 218 -12.77 4.82 -11.64
C THR A 218 -11.49 5.31 -12.31
N THR A 219 -10.33 5.00 -11.73
CA THR A 219 -9.02 5.39 -12.30
C THR A 219 -8.72 4.60 -13.58
N VAL A 220 -8.94 3.28 -13.58
CA VAL A 220 -8.77 2.43 -14.76
C VAL A 220 -9.73 2.85 -15.87
N LEU A 221 -11.00 3.10 -15.56
CA LEU A 221 -11.98 3.62 -16.53
C LEU A 221 -11.54 4.95 -17.15
N ARG A 222 -10.97 5.87 -16.35
CA ARG A 222 -10.43 7.15 -16.85
C ARG A 222 -9.24 6.95 -17.79
N ILE A 223 -8.40 5.95 -17.53
CA ILE A 223 -7.26 5.61 -18.40
C ILE A 223 -7.77 4.96 -19.69
N LEU A 224 -8.71 4.02 -19.58
CA LEU A 224 -9.31 3.35 -20.74
C LEU A 224 -10.02 4.36 -21.66
N SER A 225 -10.71 5.35 -21.10
CA SER A 225 -11.38 6.38 -21.90
C SER A 225 -10.40 7.33 -22.59
N LYS A 226 -9.26 7.65 -21.96
CA LYS A 226 -8.18 8.41 -22.63
C LYS A 226 -7.53 7.60 -23.75
N LEU A 227 -7.24 6.31 -23.50
CA LEU A 227 -6.64 5.41 -24.48
C LEU A 227 -7.55 5.14 -25.68
N LYS A 228 -8.88 5.16 -25.51
CA LYS A 228 -9.85 5.00 -26.61
C LYS A 228 -9.59 5.96 -27.78
N ARG A 229 -9.06 7.16 -27.53
CA ARG A 229 -8.71 8.14 -28.58
C ARG A 229 -7.58 7.66 -29.50
N VAL A 230 -6.71 6.77 -29.02
CA VAL A 230 -5.53 6.25 -29.72
C VAL A 230 -5.83 4.88 -30.36
N VAL A 231 -6.93 4.22 -29.99
CA VAL A 231 -7.27 2.88 -30.46
C VAL A 231 -7.82 2.91 -31.90
N PRO A 232 -7.27 2.08 -32.82
CA PRO A 232 -7.75 1.99 -34.19
C PRO A 232 -9.19 1.45 -34.26
N ALA A 233 -9.94 1.85 -35.29
CA ALA A 233 -11.36 1.55 -35.42
C ALA A 233 -11.70 0.05 -35.32
N SER A 234 -10.80 -0.83 -35.78
CA SER A 234 -10.96 -2.29 -35.75
C SER A 234 -11.00 -2.91 -34.36
N GLN A 235 -10.46 -2.24 -33.33
CA GLN A 235 -10.43 -2.75 -31.96
C GLN A 235 -11.41 -2.02 -31.02
N ARG A 236 -12.18 -1.05 -31.53
CA ARG A 236 -13.10 -0.24 -30.71
C ARG A 236 -14.20 -1.07 -30.06
N GLU A 237 -14.75 -2.06 -30.77
CA GLU A 237 -15.81 -2.92 -30.22
C GLU A 237 -15.35 -3.73 -29.01
N ARG A 238 -14.14 -4.32 -29.08
CA ARG A 238 -13.52 -5.03 -27.94
C ARG A 238 -13.23 -4.08 -26.79
N TRP A 239 -12.81 -2.85 -27.11
CA TRP A 239 -12.54 -1.81 -26.12
C TRP A 239 -13.80 -1.39 -25.37
N ASP A 240 -14.91 -1.21 -26.10
CA ASP A 240 -16.20 -0.80 -25.55
C ASP A 240 -16.79 -1.92 -24.68
N SER A 241 -16.64 -3.19 -25.08
CA SER A 241 -17.02 -4.34 -24.24
C SER A 241 -16.29 -4.36 -22.88
N VAL A 242 -14.98 -4.07 -22.87
CA VAL A 242 -14.19 -3.99 -21.63
C VAL A 242 -14.62 -2.81 -20.76
N GLN A 243 -14.90 -1.66 -21.37
CA GLN A 243 -15.40 -0.49 -20.65
C GLN A 243 -16.78 -0.75 -20.04
N ASP A 244 -17.68 -1.36 -20.80
CA ASP A 244 -19.03 -1.70 -20.36
C ASP A 244 -19.02 -2.72 -19.23
N PHE A 245 -18.14 -3.74 -19.30
CA PHE A 245 -17.95 -4.70 -18.22
C PHE A 245 -17.56 -4.01 -16.90
N LEU A 246 -16.57 -3.11 -16.96
CA LEU A 246 -16.12 -2.37 -15.78
C LEU A 246 -17.18 -1.38 -15.26
N LEU A 247 -17.93 -0.73 -16.14
CA LEU A 247 -19.02 0.16 -15.77
C LEU A 247 -20.17 -0.59 -15.08
N ARG A 248 -20.54 -1.76 -15.59
CA ARG A 248 -21.55 -2.63 -14.96
C ARG A 248 -21.11 -3.03 -13.55
N LYS A 249 -19.86 -3.46 -13.39
CA LYS A 249 -19.29 -3.83 -12.09
C LYS A 249 -19.29 -2.69 -11.07
N LEU A 250 -18.90 -1.48 -11.49
CA LEU A 250 -18.96 -0.28 -10.65
C LEU A 250 -20.39 0.01 -10.18
N ARG A 251 -21.37 -0.13 -11.08
CA ARG A 251 -22.79 0.09 -10.77
C ARG A 251 -23.34 -0.97 -9.79
N GLU A 252 -23.02 -2.25 -10.01
CA GLU A 252 -23.40 -3.35 -9.08
C GLU A 252 -22.91 -3.09 -7.65
N GLN A 253 -21.67 -2.61 -7.51
CA GLN A 253 -21.12 -2.28 -6.19
C GLN A 253 -21.82 -1.10 -5.52
N GLN A 254 -22.13 -0.04 -6.27
CA GLN A 254 -22.85 1.12 -5.74
C GLN A 254 -24.23 0.71 -5.21
N VAL A 255 -24.96 -0.09 -5.98
CA VAL A 255 -26.27 -0.64 -5.56
C VAL A 255 -26.12 -1.48 -4.29
N THR A 256 -25.13 -2.37 -4.22
CA THR A 256 -24.87 -3.20 -3.03
C THR A 256 -24.57 -2.35 -1.79
N GLN A 257 -23.81 -1.26 -1.94
CA GLN A 257 -23.52 -0.35 -0.84
C GLN A 257 -24.74 0.44 -0.39
N GLU A 258 -25.57 0.91 -1.33
CA GLU A 258 -26.84 1.59 -1.02
C GLU A 258 -27.82 0.68 -0.31
N GLU A 259 -27.94 -0.58 -0.74
CA GLU A 259 -28.78 -1.58 -0.07
C GLU A 259 -28.28 -1.91 1.35
N ALA A 260 -26.97 -2.06 1.53
CA ALA A 260 -26.39 -2.28 2.84
C ALA A 260 -26.67 -1.11 3.79
N ARG A 261 -26.65 0.13 3.28
CA ARG A 261 -26.98 1.33 4.05
C ARG A 261 -28.44 1.40 4.45
N LYS A 262 -29.37 1.00 3.57
CA LYS A 262 -30.80 0.98 3.88
C LYS A 262 -31.16 -0.04 4.98
N ARG A 263 -30.29 -1.02 5.23
CA ARG A 263 -30.47 -2.07 6.25
C ARG A 263 -29.87 -1.69 7.61
N LEU A 264 -29.11 -0.60 7.69
CA LEU A 264 -28.51 -0.05 8.92
C LEU A 264 -29.35 1.12 9.44
#